data_AF-A0A1I6XZ96-F1
#
_entry.id   AF-A0A1I6XZ96-F1
#
_cell.length_a   1.000
_cell.length_b   1.000
_cell.length_c   1.000
_cell.angle_alpha   90.00
_cell.angle_beta   90.00
_cell.angle_gamma   90.00
#
_symmetry.space_group_name_H-M   'P 1'
#
loop_
_entity.id
_entity.type
_entity.pdbx_description
1 polymer ?
#
loop_
_entity_poly.entity_id
_entity_poly.type
_entity_poly.pdbx_seq_one_letter_code
_entity_poly.pdbx_strand_id
1 'polypeptide(L)'
;MRVSRPLRSLPAVVAGTLVLTGCGSDDPSSSSGSASHDEPVETKGDTCAQLREAGATGASFGPVQAALPKDQLVETIQEKLTPLQQSDPAADVTDAWTTAQAYLEQYLAAAQAAPDGGTVTDAALFDPGQEVADAQDTLTDWWFDTCA
;
A
#
# COMPACT_ATOMS: atom_id res chain seq x y z
N MET A 1 -30.41 28.31 33.38
CA MET A 1 -29.73 27.85 34.61
C MET A 1 -28.41 27.20 34.21
N ARG A 2 -27.28 27.72 34.69
CA ARG A 2 -25.94 27.14 34.51
C ARG A 2 -25.75 26.05 35.55
N VAL A 3 -25.22 24.87 35.18
CA VAL A 3 -24.51 24.00 36.12
C VAL A 3 -23.29 23.39 35.44
N SER A 4 -22.19 23.47 36.19
CA SER A 4 -20.78 23.28 35.91
C SER A 4 -20.34 21.87 35.50
N ARG A 5 -19.24 21.82 34.74
CA ARG A 5 -18.38 20.64 34.51
C ARG A 5 -17.72 20.15 35.80
N PRO A 6 -17.25 18.88 35.80
CA PRO A 6 -15.93 18.60 36.35
C PRO A 6 -15.02 17.89 35.34
N LEU A 7 -13.78 18.39 35.26
CA LEU A 7 -12.61 17.68 34.71
C LEU A 7 -12.30 16.44 35.57
N ARG A 8 -11.78 15.37 34.96
CA ARG A 8 -11.10 14.30 35.70
C ARG A 8 -9.86 13.79 34.97
N SER A 9 -8.82 13.63 35.79
CA SER A 9 -7.39 13.58 35.51
C SER A 9 -6.88 12.28 34.86
N LEU A 10 -5.72 12.41 34.20
CA LEU A 10 -4.82 11.30 33.84
C LEU A 10 -4.16 10.67 35.09
N PRO A 11 -3.79 9.39 35.04
CA PRO A 11 -2.64 8.87 35.76
C PRO A 11 -1.41 8.72 34.84
N ALA A 12 -0.31 9.36 35.24
CA ALA A 12 1.04 9.06 34.79
C ALA A 12 1.53 7.78 35.48
N VAL A 13 2.19 6.89 34.73
CA VAL A 13 2.98 5.79 35.30
C VAL A 13 4.45 6.05 34.97
N VAL A 14 5.18 6.42 36.01
CA VAL A 14 6.64 6.41 36.07
C VAL A 14 7.02 5.16 36.85
N ALA A 15 7.87 4.31 36.28
CA ALA A 15 8.61 3.31 37.04
C ALA A 15 9.96 3.11 36.37
N GLY A 16 11.00 3.67 36.99
CA GLY A 16 12.39 3.36 36.69
C GLY A 16 12.90 2.25 37.61
N THR A 17 13.93 1.54 37.15
CA THR A 17 14.86 0.79 37.99
C THR A 17 16.27 0.94 37.43
N LEU A 18 17.12 1.55 38.24
CA LEU A 18 18.58 1.58 38.14
C LEU A 18 19.16 0.23 38.55
N VAL A 19 20.19 -0.26 37.84
CA VAL A 19 21.32 -0.98 38.45
C VAL A 19 22.61 -0.55 37.76
N LEU A 20 23.48 0.09 38.52
CA LEU A 20 24.89 0.38 38.23
C LEU A 20 25.74 -0.50 39.17
N THR A 21 26.55 -1.37 38.59
CA THR A 21 27.75 -2.06 39.15
C THR A 21 28.46 -2.65 37.93
N GLY A 22 29.75 -2.51 37.62
CA GLY A 22 30.94 -2.03 38.32
C GLY A 22 32.13 -2.82 37.76
N CYS A 23 33.16 -2.12 37.26
CA CYS A 23 34.59 -2.43 37.07
C CYS A 23 35.11 -3.90 37.08
N GLY A 24 35.95 -4.27 36.09
CA GLY A 24 36.98 -5.33 36.26
C GLY A 24 37.49 -5.95 34.96
N SER A 25 38.75 -5.66 34.59
CA SER A 25 39.51 -6.26 33.49
C SER A 25 39.83 -7.74 33.71
N ASP A 26 39.74 -8.59 32.67
CA ASP A 26 40.71 -9.67 32.35
C ASP A 26 40.36 -10.33 31.00
N ASP A 27 41.35 -10.43 30.10
CA ASP A 27 41.29 -11.19 28.84
C ASP A 27 41.69 -12.66 29.13
N PRO A 28 40.97 -13.64 28.58
CA PRO A 28 41.71 -14.60 27.76
C PRO A 28 40.98 -15.00 26.48
N SER A 29 41.68 -14.75 25.37
CA SER A 29 41.47 -15.30 24.02
C SER A 29 40.97 -16.77 23.99
N SER A 30 39.80 -17.02 23.38
CA SER A 30 39.67 -17.79 22.13
C SER A 30 38.24 -18.24 21.79
N SER A 31 37.98 -18.20 20.49
CA SER A 31 36.99 -18.94 19.68
C SER A 31 35.61 -18.35 19.45
N SER A 32 35.46 -17.88 18.21
CA SER A 32 34.37 -18.16 17.29
C SER A 32 32.94 -17.83 17.72
N GLY A 33 32.48 -16.71 17.19
CA GLY A 33 31.06 -16.40 17.05
C GLY A 33 30.91 -15.27 16.07
N SER A 34 30.86 -15.59 14.77
CA SER A 34 30.31 -14.69 13.76
C SER A 34 28.90 -14.32 14.20
N ALA A 35 28.73 -13.13 14.77
CA ALA A 35 27.42 -12.50 14.83
C ALA A 35 27.37 -11.53 13.66
N SER A 36 27.22 -12.11 12.46
CA SER A 36 26.59 -11.41 11.36
C SER A 36 25.29 -10.82 11.91
N HIS A 37 25.20 -9.50 11.99
CA HIS A 37 23.89 -8.86 11.90
C HIS A 37 23.45 -9.05 10.45
N ASP A 38 23.05 -10.28 10.14
CA ASP A 38 22.10 -10.57 9.09
C ASP A 38 20.75 -10.21 9.71
N GLU A 39 20.53 -8.91 9.86
CA GLU A 39 19.15 -8.42 9.82
C GLU A 39 18.63 -8.95 8.48
N PRO A 40 17.48 -9.64 8.43
CA PRO A 40 16.92 -9.99 7.14
C PRO A 40 16.71 -8.68 6.41
N VAL A 41 17.57 -8.41 5.42
CA VAL A 41 17.20 -7.54 4.32
C VAL A 41 15.96 -8.25 3.80
N GLU A 42 14.79 -7.71 4.12
CA GLU A 42 13.59 -8.04 3.37
C GLU A 42 14.03 -7.86 1.93
N THR A 43 14.22 -8.97 1.23
CA THR A 43 14.44 -8.96 -0.20
C THR A 43 13.17 -8.33 -0.69
N LYS A 44 13.23 -7.00 -0.95
CA LYS A 44 12.23 -6.26 -1.68
C LYS A 44 11.98 -7.13 -2.90
N GLY A 45 10.91 -7.93 -2.82
CA GLY A 45 10.73 -9.08 -3.70
C GLY A 45 10.72 -8.54 -5.12
N ASP A 46 11.20 -9.31 -6.09
CA ASP A 46 11.03 -8.95 -7.50
C ASP A 46 9.58 -8.46 -7.71
N THR A 47 9.36 -7.17 -7.99
CA THR A 47 8.02 -6.58 -8.07
C THR A 47 7.16 -7.38 -9.05
N CYS A 48 7.77 -7.91 -10.12
CA CYS A 48 7.09 -8.78 -11.07
C CYS A 48 6.63 -10.11 -10.45
N ALA A 49 7.42 -10.71 -9.54
CA ALA A 49 6.99 -11.91 -8.81
C ALA A 49 5.80 -11.59 -7.89
N GLN A 50 5.87 -10.51 -7.11
CA GLN A 50 4.79 -10.08 -6.22
C GLN A 50 3.49 -9.82 -7.00
N LEU A 51 3.60 -9.09 -8.12
CA LEU A 51 2.47 -8.80 -8.99
C LEU A 51 1.83 -10.08 -9.56
N ARG A 52 2.64 -11.04 -10.04
CA ARG A 52 2.12 -12.32 -10.54
C ARG A 52 1.46 -13.15 -9.43
N GLU A 53 2.02 -13.16 -8.22
CA GLU A 53 1.44 -13.82 -7.05
C GLU A 53 0.11 -13.19 -6.64
N ALA A 54 -0.02 -11.87 -6.77
CA ALA A 54 -1.25 -11.13 -6.56
C ALA A 54 -2.26 -11.23 -7.74
N GLY A 55 -1.92 -12.00 -8.78
CA GLY A 55 -2.80 -12.25 -9.94
C GLY A 55 -2.78 -11.16 -11.01
N ALA A 56 -1.77 -10.29 -11.02
CA ALA A 56 -1.64 -9.26 -12.04
C ALA A 56 -1.52 -9.85 -13.45
N THR A 57 -2.14 -9.17 -14.40
CA THR A 57 -1.97 -9.39 -15.84
C THR A 57 -1.74 -8.04 -16.52
N GLY A 58 -1.47 -8.03 -17.82
CA GLY A 58 -1.39 -6.77 -18.57
C GLY A 58 -2.67 -5.92 -18.50
N ALA A 59 -3.82 -6.53 -18.21
CA ALA A 59 -5.09 -5.81 -18.04
C ALA A 59 -5.23 -5.14 -16.65
N SER A 60 -4.37 -5.47 -15.67
CA SER A 60 -4.46 -4.93 -14.30
C SER A 60 -4.15 -3.43 -14.23
N PHE A 61 -3.36 -2.89 -15.17
CA PHE A 61 -2.87 -1.51 -15.13
C PHE A 61 -3.63 -0.54 -16.05
N GLY A 62 -4.39 -1.07 -17.02
CA GLY A 62 -5.18 -0.27 -17.94
C GLY A 62 -6.46 0.32 -17.31
N PRO A 63 -7.23 1.10 -18.09
CA PRO A 63 -8.43 1.78 -17.60
C PRO A 63 -9.54 0.81 -17.14
N VAL A 64 -10.42 1.31 -16.28
CA VAL A 64 -11.64 0.62 -15.85
C VAL A 64 -12.74 0.87 -16.87
N GLN A 65 -13.54 -0.15 -17.19
CA GLN A 65 -14.66 0.01 -18.11
C GLN A 65 -15.75 0.90 -17.52
N ALA A 66 -16.22 1.85 -18.33
CA ALA A 66 -17.30 2.75 -17.94
C ALA A 66 -18.67 2.04 -17.86
N ALA A 67 -19.59 2.63 -17.11
CA ALA A 67 -21.00 2.25 -17.03
C ALA A 67 -21.31 0.79 -16.64
N LEU A 68 -20.38 0.11 -15.95
CA LEU A 68 -20.66 -1.20 -15.36
C LEU A 68 -21.67 -1.10 -14.21
N PRO A 69 -22.55 -2.11 -14.02
CA PRO A 69 -23.33 -2.25 -12.81
C PRO A 69 -22.44 -2.28 -11.58
N LYS A 70 -22.91 -1.70 -10.46
CA LYS A 70 -22.19 -1.59 -9.19
C LYS A 70 -21.35 -2.82 -8.82
N ASP A 71 -21.97 -4.00 -8.78
CA ASP A 71 -21.30 -5.21 -8.31
C ASP A 71 -20.13 -5.61 -9.23
N GLN A 72 -20.34 -5.51 -10.56
CA GLN A 72 -19.28 -5.78 -11.54
C GLN A 72 -18.19 -4.73 -11.51
N LEU A 73 -18.55 -3.46 -11.29
CA LEU A 73 -17.59 -2.37 -11.20
C LEU A 73 -16.70 -2.51 -9.96
N VAL A 74 -17.28 -2.83 -8.81
CA VAL A 74 -16.54 -3.07 -7.55
C VAL A 74 -15.57 -4.24 -7.74
N GLU A 75 -16.03 -5.35 -8.33
CA GLU A 75 -15.18 -6.50 -8.64
C GLU A 75 -14.01 -6.11 -9.57
N THR A 76 -14.31 -5.47 -10.70
CA THR A 76 -13.29 -5.02 -11.68
C THR A 76 -12.24 -4.10 -11.05
N ILE A 77 -12.66 -3.16 -10.20
CA ILE A 77 -11.73 -2.24 -9.55
C ILE A 77 -10.87 -2.99 -8.53
N GLN A 78 -11.45 -3.92 -7.76
CA GLN A 78 -10.71 -4.74 -6.80
C GLN A 78 -9.68 -5.64 -7.48
N GLU A 79 -9.99 -6.22 -8.64
CA GLU A 79 -9.04 -7.03 -9.42
C GLU A 79 -7.82 -6.23 -9.88
N LYS A 80 -8.00 -4.94 -10.18
CA LYS A 80 -6.91 -4.02 -10.57
C LYS A 80 -6.15 -3.47 -9.37
N LEU A 81 -6.86 -3.18 -8.29
CA LEU A 81 -6.30 -2.59 -7.07
C LEU A 81 -5.52 -3.62 -6.23
N THR A 82 -5.95 -4.89 -6.22
CA THR A 82 -5.32 -5.95 -5.42
C THR A 82 -3.83 -6.10 -5.71
N PRO A 83 -3.37 -6.22 -6.98
CA PRO A 83 -1.94 -6.26 -7.28
C PRO A 83 -1.17 -5.04 -6.81
N LEU A 84 -1.75 -3.85 -6.95
CA LEU A 84 -1.10 -2.60 -6.53
C LEU A 84 -0.95 -2.49 -5.00
N GLN A 85 -1.88 -3.07 -4.24
CA GLN A 85 -1.87 -3.04 -2.78
C GLN A 85 -1.05 -4.17 -2.14
N GLN A 86 -0.85 -5.29 -2.85
CA GLN A 86 -0.12 -6.46 -2.35
C GLN A 86 1.33 -6.53 -2.84
N SER A 87 1.77 -5.56 -3.63
CA SER A 87 3.12 -5.52 -4.19
C SER A 87 3.81 -4.18 -3.88
N ASP A 88 5.12 -4.21 -3.72
CA ASP A 88 5.93 -3.00 -3.65
C ASP A 88 6.21 -2.44 -5.06
N PRO A 89 6.02 -1.13 -5.30
CA PRO A 89 6.35 -0.54 -6.58
C PRO A 89 7.85 -0.60 -6.87
N ALA A 90 8.17 -0.84 -8.15
CA ALA A 90 9.51 -0.62 -8.66
C ALA A 90 9.83 0.89 -8.67
N ALA A 91 11.11 1.22 -8.50
CA ALA A 91 11.54 2.60 -8.22
C ALA A 91 11.27 3.56 -9.39
N ASP A 92 11.30 3.06 -10.61
CA ASP A 92 11.08 3.78 -11.87
C ASP A 92 9.61 4.08 -12.16
N VAL A 93 8.67 3.37 -11.53
CA VAL A 93 7.22 3.54 -11.73
C VAL A 93 6.46 3.91 -10.45
N THR A 94 7.16 4.25 -9.37
CA THR A 94 6.54 4.53 -8.06
C THR A 94 5.50 5.67 -8.12
N ASP A 95 5.76 6.72 -8.88
CA ASP A 95 4.82 7.84 -9.03
C ASP A 95 3.56 7.41 -9.80
N ALA A 96 3.73 6.74 -10.94
CA ALA A 96 2.63 6.20 -11.74
C ALA A 96 1.78 5.19 -10.94
N TRP A 97 2.44 4.34 -10.15
CA TRP A 97 1.78 3.40 -9.24
C TRP A 97 0.90 4.12 -8.23
N THR A 98 1.44 5.13 -7.57
CA THR A 98 0.73 5.92 -6.55
C THR A 98 -0.49 6.62 -7.16
N THR A 99 -0.33 7.23 -8.34
CA THR A 99 -1.42 7.90 -9.06
C THR A 99 -2.52 6.92 -9.48
N ALA A 100 -2.16 5.80 -10.09
CA ALA A 100 -3.12 4.79 -10.51
C ALA A 100 -3.87 4.16 -9.32
N GLN A 101 -3.15 3.86 -8.23
CA GLN A 101 -3.74 3.32 -7.01
C GLN A 101 -4.73 4.30 -6.37
N ALA A 102 -4.34 5.56 -6.21
CA ALA A 102 -5.21 6.59 -5.61
C ALA A 102 -6.49 6.79 -6.42
N TYR A 103 -6.39 6.78 -7.76
CA TYR A 103 -7.56 6.86 -8.63
C TYR A 103 -8.47 5.63 -8.48
N LEU A 104 -7.92 4.41 -8.45
CA LEU A 104 -8.72 3.19 -8.26
C LEU A 104 -9.41 3.15 -6.89
N GLU A 105 -8.75 3.64 -5.83
CA GLU A 105 -9.35 3.77 -4.50
C GLU A 105 -10.51 4.78 -4.48
N GLN A 106 -10.35 5.92 -5.17
CA GLN A 106 -11.42 6.89 -5.35
C GLN A 106 -12.60 6.29 -6.12
N TYR A 107 -12.32 5.55 -7.20
CA TYR A 107 -13.34 4.93 -8.01
C TYR A 107 -14.07 3.82 -7.23
N LEU A 108 -13.35 3.02 -6.44
CA LEU A 108 -13.94 2.01 -5.57
C LEU A 108 -14.92 2.64 -4.58
N ALA A 109 -14.54 3.75 -3.94
CA ALA A 109 -15.41 4.45 -3.00
C ALA A 109 -16.70 4.95 -3.69
N ALA A 110 -16.59 5.49 -4.90
CA ALA A 110 -17.76 5.92 -5.67
C ALA A 110 -18.64 4.74 -6.09
N ALA A 111 -18.05 3.62 -6.50
CA ALA A 111 -18.78 2.41 -6.87
C ALA A 111 -19.54 1.83 -5.66
N GLN A 112 -18.91 1.77 -4.49
CA GLN A 112 -19.55 1.31 -3.25
C GLN A 112 -20.71 2.21 -2.80
N ALA A 113 -20.63 3.52 -3.07
CA ALA A 113 -21.68 4.49 -2.78
C ALA A 113 -22.86 4.46 -3.77
N ALA A 114 -22.71 3.79 -4.93
CA ALA A 114 -23.79 3.67 -5.90
C ALA A 114 -24.97 2.85 -5.33
N PRO A 115 -26.22 3.13 -5.75
CA PRO A 115 -27.36 2.31 -5.38
C PRO A 115 -27.24 0.91 -5.98
N ASP A 116 -27.88 -0.08 -5.34
CA ASP A 116 -27.85 -1.46 -5.84
C ASP A 116 -28.48 -1.56 -7.23
N GLY A 117 -27.81 -2.28 -8.13
CA GLY A 117 -28.15 -2.32 -9.56
C GLY A 117 -27.91 -1.01 -10.33
N GLY A 118 -27.40 0.03 -9.67
CA GLY A 118 -27.02 1.30 -10.28
C GLY A 118 -25.60 1.30 -10.86
N THR A 119 -25.19 2.44 -11.41
CA THR A 119 -23.86 2.69 -11.95
C THR A 119 -23.27 3.95 -11.32
N VAL A 120 -21.95 4.10 -11.36
CA VAL A 120 -21.31 5.40 -11.10
C VAL A 120 -21.74 6.38 -12.21
N THR A 121 -21.87 7.67 -11.88
CA THR A 121 -22.27 8.72 -12.84
C THR A 121 -21.32 9.90 -12.87
N ASP A 122 -20.26 9.88 -12.05
CA ASP A 122 -19.25 10.93 -12.04
C ASP A 122 -18.39 10.83 -13.29
N ALA A 123 -18.47 11.84 -14.17
CA ALA A 123 -17.72 11.89 -15.41
C ALA A 123 -16.21 11.89 -15.18
N ALA A 124 -15.73 12.50 -14.09
CA ALA A 124 -14.31 12.54 -13.77
C ALA A 124 -13.74 11.14 -13.43
N LEU A 125 -14.60 10.17 -13.08
CA LEU A 125 -14.16 8.79 -12.86
C LEU A 125 -14.14 7.98 -14.16
N PHE A 126 -14.85 8.39 -15.19
CA PHE A 126 -14.78 7.76 -16.52
C PHE A 126 -13.73 8.38 -17.43
N ASP A 127 -13.42 9.65 -17.18
CA ASP A 127 -12.40 10.44 -17.86
C ASP A 127 -11.53 11.13 -16.79
N PRO A 128 -10.56 10.39 -16.19
CA PRO A 128 -9.79 10.86 -15.04
C PRO A 128 -8.72 11.91 -15.36
N GLY A 129 -8.70 12.39 -16.60
CA GLY A 129 -7.70 13.33 -17.09
C GLY A 129 -6.38 12.67 -17.44
N GLN A 130 -5.49 13.49 -18.01
CA GLN A 130 -4.24 13.02 -18.62
C GLN A 130 -3.28 12.40 -17.61
N GLU A 131 -3.20 12.92 -16.39
CA GLU A 131 -2.26 12.43 -15.37
C GLU A 131 -2.50 10.95 -15.02
N VAL A 132 -3.77 10.55 -14.85
CA VAL A 132 -4.14 9.17 -14.56
C VAL A 132 -3.95 8.28 -15.80
N ALA A 133 -4.29 8.78 -16.98
CA ALA A 133 -4.07 8.05 -18.23
C ALA A 133 -2.58 7.77 -18.46
N ASP A 134 -1.71 8.77 -18.29
CA ASP A 134 -0.26 8.63 -18.43
C ASP A 134 0.32 7.64 -17.40
N ALA A 135 -0.20 7.66 -16.17
CA ALA A 135 0.20 6.73 -15.14
C ALA A 135 -0.18 5.28 -15.48
N GLN A 136 -1.40 5.06 -15.97
CA GLN A 136 -1.87 3.74 -16.40
C GLN A 136 -1.08 3.22 -17.61
N ASP A 137 -0.79 4.08 -18.58
CA ASP A 137 0.03 3.74 -19.74
C ASP A 137 1.46 3.38 -19.31
N THR A 138 2.08 4.20 -18.44
CA THR A 138 3.42 3.94 -17.90
C THR A 138 3.50 2.58 -17.21
N LEU A 139 2.52 2.24 -16.37
CA LEU A 139 2.48 0.94 -15.69
C LEU A 139 2.24 -0.22 -16.65
N THR A 140 1.38 -0.02 -17.65
CA THR A 140 1.08 -1.02 -18.67
C THR A 140 2.33 -1.33 -19.51
N ASP A 141 3.01 -0.29 -19.99
CA ASP A 141 4.25 -0.41 -20.76
C ASP A 141 5.34 -1.08 -19.93
N TRP A 142 5.55 -0.60 -18.70
CA TRP A 142 6.53 -1.19 -17.77
C TRP A 142 6.27 -2.68 -17.52
N TRP A 143 5.00 -3.07 -17.33
CA TRP A 143 4.64 -4.47 -17.16
C TRP A 143 5.05 -5.31 -18.38
N PHE A 144 4.75 -4.83 -19.59
CA PHE A 144 5.08 -5.58 -20.81
C PHE A 144 6.57 -5.60 -21.14
N ASP A 145 7.31 -4.54 -20.79
CA ASP A 145 8.76 -4.46 -21.01
C ASP A 145 9.57 -5.23 -19.96
N THR A 146 9.06 -5.33 -18.72
CA THR A 146 9.84 -5.82 -17.57
C THR A 146 9.34 -7.15 -17.01
N CYS A 147 8.03 -7.38 -16.99
CA CYS A 147 7.42 -8.50 -16.28
C CYS A 147 6.79 -9.58 -17.18
N ALA A 148 6.36 -9.23 -18.39
CA ALA A 148 5.62 -10.14 -19.29
C ALA A 148 6.50 -11.18 -20.00
#